data_AF-A0A9X3EWX7-F1
#
_entry.id   AF-A0A9X3EWX7-F1
#
_cell.length_a   1.000
_cell.length_b   1.000
_cell.length_c   1.000
_cell.angle_alpha   90.00
_cell.angle_beta   90.00
_cell.angle_gamma   90.00
#
_symmetry.space_group_name_H-M   'P 1'
#
loop_
_entity.id
_entity.type
_entity.pdbx_description
1 polymer ?
#
loop_
_entity_poly.entity_id
_entity_poly.type
_entity_poly.pdbx_seq_one_letter_code
_entity_poly.pdbx_strand_id
1 'polypeptide(L)'
;MLGGVHVFDVDTGARLASFELARGGICNDVALAADGVAYVTDSFQPVIYRIDLEAGTADEFVRDARMSAPMGQFGLNGVAVSPDGAYVIGGFTSPSKLFVVPRAGGEVREISLDGDPFAPAGDPHFLGADGIIFIGEALYVIHDGGVQQVTFTAPGYRAGTVKNRLVREPGLSTATAANGELYVIKSEVVRMVHMQQPPHLPFKIYRVPLEVFD
;
A
#
# COMPACT_ATOMS: atom_id res chain seq x y z
N MET A 1 -10.79 -17.38 -3.94
CA MET A 1 -10.40 -17.56 -2.53
C MET A 1 -11.33 -16.71 -1.67
N LEU A 2 -11.52 -17.04 -0.39
CA LEU A 2 -12.14 -16.13 0.59
C LEU A 2 -11.02 -15.29 1.20
N GLY A 3 -11.10 -13.98 1.06
CA GLY A 3 -10.20 -13.04 1.75
C GLY A 3 -10.83 -12.55 3.05
N GLY A 4 -10.01 -12.27 4.07
CA GLY A 4 -10.51 -11.85 5.37
C GLY A 4 -9.45 -11.24 6.28
N VAL A 5 -9.90 -10.64 7.37
CA VAL A 5 -9.08 -10.04 8.43
C VAL A 5 -9.23 -10.86 9.70
N HIS A 6 -8.11 -11.17 10.34
CA HIS A 6 -8.07 -11.81 11.64
C HIS A 6 -7.41 -10.88 12.65
N VAL A 7 -8.01 -10.76 13.82
CA VAL A 7 -7.49 -9.94 14.91
C VAL A 7 -6.99 -10.87 16.01
N PHE A 8 -5.78 -10.63 16.48
CA PHE A 8 -5.13 -11.42 17.51
C PHE A 8 -4.69 -10.53 18.67
N ASP A 9 -4.78 -11.08 19.88
CA ASP A 9 -4.12 -10.54 21.05
C ASP A 9 -2.62 -10.79 20.95
N VAL A 10 -1.81 -9.74 21.08
CA VAL A 10 -0.36 -9.82 20.82
C VAL A 10 0.41 -10.54 21.93
N ASP A 11 -0.12 -10.57 23.15
CA ASP A 11 0.54 -11.18 24.31
C ASP A 11 0.28 -12.69 24.37
N THR A 12 -0.95 -13.09 24.06
CA THR A 12 -1.43 -14.48 24.19
C THR A 12 -1.48 -15.22 22.85
N GLY A 13 -1.50 -14.50 21.74
CA GLY A 13 -1.75 -15.06 20.40
C GLY A 13 -3.19 -15.54 20.18
N ALA A 14 -4.11 -15.25 21.11
CA ALA A 14 -5.51 -15.65 20.97
C ALA A 14 -6.19 -14.85 19.85
N ARG A 15 -6.94 -15.54 18.97
CA ARG A 15 -7.75 -14.86 17.95
C ARG A 15 -8.97 -14.22 18.61
N LEU A 16 -9.03 -12.90 18.57
CA LEU A 16 -10.11 -12.09 19.14
C LEU A 16 -11.32 -11.98 18.19
N ALA A 17 -11.05 -11.80 16.90
CA ALA A 17 -12.09 -11.63 15.88
C ALA A 17 -11.65 -12.16 14.52
N SER A 18 -12.64 -12.37 13.65
CA SER A 18 -12.44 -12.78 12.26
C SER A 18 -13.53 -12.19 11.39
N PHE A 19 -13.14 -11.55 10.30
CA PHE A 19 -14.03 -10.90 9.35
C PHE A 19 -13.78 -11.47 7.95
N GLU A 20 -14.83 -11.94 7.28
CA GLU A 20 -14.77 -12.28 5.86
C GLU A 20 -15.07 -11.02 5.05
N LEU A 21 -14.28 -10.74 4.01
CA LEU A 21 -14.43 -9.52 3.20
C LEU A 21 -14.98 -9.83 1.81
N ALA A 22 -14.24 -10.62 1.03
CA ALA A 22 -14.51 -10.81 -0.37
C ALA A 22 -14.59 -12.28 -0.76
N ARG A 23 -15.52 -12.59 -1.67
CA ARG A 23 -15.50 -13.82 -2.48
C ARG A 23 -14.96 -13.46 -3.87
N GLY A 24 -13.88 -14.13 -4.28
CA GLY A 24 -13.36 -14.00 -5.65
C GLY A 24 -12.38 -12.84 -5.88
N GLY A 25 -12.01 -12.10 -4.84
CA GLY A 25 -10.88 -11.15 -4.83
C GLY A 25 -9.69 -11.65 -4.02
N ILE A 26 -8.70 -10.77 -3.80
CA ILE A 26 -7.53 -11.01 -2.95
C ILE A 26 -7.28 -9.79 -2.08
N CYS A 27 -7.50 -9.93 -0.77
CA CYS A 27 -7.07 -8.96 0.23
C CYS A 27 -5.54 -8.83 0.18
N ASN A 28 -5.04 -7.63 -0.07
CA ASN A 28 -3.64 -7.43 -0.38
C ASN A 28 -2.86 -6.75 0.75
N ASP A 29 -3.32 -5.58 1.20
CA ASP A 29 -2.67 -4.84 2.27
C ASP A 29 -3.68 -4.32 3.30
N VAL A 30 -3.19 -3.97 4.49
CA VAL A 30 -4.00 -3.48 5.62
C VAL A 30 -3.34 -2.29 6.30
N ALA A 31 -4.11 -1.22 6.53
CA ALA A 31 -3.70 -0.07 7.34
C ALA A 31 -4.63 0.11 8.52
N LEU A 32 -4.07 0.32 9.71
CA LEU A 32 -4.83 0.60 10.93
C LEU A 32 -4.80 2.11 11.22
N ALA A 33 -5.97 2.72 11.35
CA ALA A 33 -6.11 4.09 11.82
C ALA A 33 -5.94 4.18 13.35
N ALA A 34 -5.64 5.37 13.86
CA ALA A 34 -5.45 5.61 15.29
C ALA A 34 -6.72 5.37 16.13
N ASP A 35 -7.89 5.41 15.51
CA ASP A 35 -9.18 5.08 16.13
C ASP A 35 -9.52 3.58 16.08
N GLY A 36 -8.58 2.73 15.68
CA GLY A 36 -8.75 1.28 15.65
C GLY A 36 -9.50 0.74 14.43
N VAL A 37 -9.92 1.62 13.50
CA VAL A 37 -10.53 1.21 12.23
C VAL A 37 -9.45 0.76 11.25
N ALA A 38 -9.57 -0.44 10.69
CA ALA A 38 -8.66 -0.94 9.66
C ALA A 38 -9.23 -0.76 8.25
N TYR A 39 -8.36 -0.53 7.28
CA TYR A 39 -8.68 -0.42 5.87
C TYR A 39 -7.92 -1.48 5.08
N VAL A 40 -8.60 -2.18 4.18
CA VAL A 40 -8.01 -3.31 3.43
C VAL A 40 -8.28 -3.16 1.95
N THR A 41 -7.24 -3.28 1.13
CA THR A 41 -7.35 -3.27 -0.33
C THR A 41 -7.64 -4.65 -0.88
N ASP A 42 -8.31 -4.69 -2.03
CA ASP A 42 -8.44 -5.91 -2.84
C ASP A 42 -7.79 -5.71 -4.21
N SER A 43 -6.85 -6.56 -4.59
CA SER A 43 -6.12 -6.38 -5.85
C SER A 43 -6.89 -6.77 -7.11
N PHE A 44 -8.00 -7.48 -6.97
CA PHE A 44 -8.84 -7.92 -8.10
C PHE A 44 -10.24 -7.32 -8.08
N GLN A 45 -10.56 -6.55 -7.05
CA GLN A 45 -11.82 -5.81 -6.95
C GLN A 45 -11.52 -4.33 -6.74
N PRO A 46 -12.28 -3.41 -7.35
CA PRO A 46 -12.07 -1.97 -7.19
C PRO A 46 -12.61 -1.46 -5.85
N VAL A 47 -12.18 -2.06 -4.73
CA VAL A 47 -12.73 -1.86 -3.39
C VAL A 47 -11.63 -1.67 -2.35
N ILE A 48 -11.88 -0.73 -1.45
CA ILE A 48 -11.24 -0.70 -0.14
C ILE A 48 -12.32 -1.06 0.89
N TYR A 49 -12.01 -1.99 1.78
CA TYR A 49 -12.87 -2.40 2.89
C TYR A 49 -12.56 -1.60 4.15
N ARG A 50 -13.55 -1.44 5.03
CA ARG A 50 -13.42 -0.88 6.38
C ARG A 50 -13.78 -1.96 7.39
N ILE A 51 -12.94 -2.14 8.38
CA ILE A 51 -13.15 -3.08 9.49
C ILE A 51 -13.15 -2.27 10.78
N ASP A 52 -14.26 -2.36 11.50
CA ASP A 52 -14.47 -1.69 12.77
C ASP A 52 -14.60 -2.75 13.86
N LEU A 53 -13.55 -2.87 14.66
CA LEU A 53 -13.48 -3.89 15.70
C LEU A 53 -14.47 -3.61 16.84
N GLU A 54 -14.70 -2.34 17.19
CA GLU A 54 -15.62 -1.96 18.26
C GLU A 54 -17.08 -2.23 17.85
N ALA A 55 -17.43 -1.90 16.62
CA ALA A 55 -18.75 -2.18 16.06
C ALA A 55 -18.91 -3.66 15.65
N GLY A 56 -17.80 -4.39 15.50
CA GLY A 56 -17.79 -5.77 15.02
C GLY A 56 -18.25 -5.89 13.57
N THR A 57 -17.97 -4.89 12.72
CA THR A 57 -18.39 -4.89 11.32
C THR A 57 -17.22 -4.87 10.35
N ALA A 58 -17.48 -5.40 9.16
CA ALA A 58 -16.58 -5.35 8.02
C ALA A 58 -17.39 -5.08 6.76
N ASP A 59 -17.20 -3.91 6.18
CA ASP A 59 -18.04 -3.37 5.11
C ASP A 59 -17.18 -2.82 3.98
N GLU A 60 -17.76 -2.63 2.79
CA GLU A 60 -17.09 -1.84 1.75
C GLU A 60 -16.98 -0.39 2.23
N PHE A 61 -15.75 0.12 2.37
CA PHE A 61 -15.53 1.54 2.64
C PHE A 61 -15.87 2.35 1.40
N VAL A 62 -15.31 1.93 0.26
CA VAL A 62 -15.55 2.55 -1.03
C VAL A 62 -15.33 1.54 -2.15
N ARG A 63 -16.17 1.63 -3.17
CA ARG A 63 -16.02 0.94 -4.45
C ARG A 63 -16.05 1.97 -5.56
N ASP A 64 -15.04 1.98 -6.43
CA ASP A 64 -14.95 2.97 -7.50
C ASP A 64 -14.29 2.41 -8.76
N ALA A 65 -14.97 2.54 -9.91
CA ALA A 65 -14.51 1.99 -11.18
C ALA A 65 -13.12 2.49 -11.61
N ARG A 66 -12.67 3.65 -11.14
CA ARG A 66 -11.31 4.17 -11.40
C ARG A 66 -10.21 3.31 -10.79
N MET A 67 -10.56 2.51 -9.77
CA MET A 67 -9.69 1.52 -9.13
C MET A 67 -9.83 0.13 -9.76
N SER A 68 -10.33 0.03 -11.01
CA SER A 68 -10.38 -1.23 -11.74
C SER A 68 -9.12 -1.41 -12.58
N ALA A 69 -8.40 -2.51 -12.37
CA ALA A 69 -7.28 -2.88 -13.22
C ALA A 69 -7.76 -3.54 -14.52
N PRO A 70 -6.94 -3.48 -15.59
CA PRO A 70 -7.13 -4.35 -16.74
C PRO A 70 -7.23 -5.82 -16.34
N MET A 71 -8.00 -6.60 -17.10
CA MET A 71 -8.19 -8.03 -16.81
C MET A 71 -6.85 -8.76 -16.71
N GLY A 72 -6.63 -9.48 -15.61
CA GLY A 72 -5.41 -10.24 -15.35
C GLY A 72 -4.24 -9.40 -14.79
N GLN A 73 -4.44 -8.11 -14.50
CA GLN A 73 -3.46 -7.25 -13.85
C GLN A 73 -3.89 -6.87 -12.44
N PHE A 74 -2.92 -6.44 -11.62
CA PHE A 74 -3.17 -6.05 -10.23
C PHE A 74 -3.64 -4.60 -10.15
N GLY A 75 -4.72 -4.38 -9.40
CA GLY A 75 -5.28 -3.07 -9.12
C GLY A 75 -4.75 -2.49 -7.82
N LEU A 76 -5.65 -2.30 -6.85
CA LEU A 76 -5.28 -1.78 -5.53
C LEU A 76 -4.28 -2.71 -4.86
N ASN A 77 -3.29 -2.13 -4.20
CA ASN A 77 -2.18 -2.86 -3.61
C ASN A 77 -1.91 -2.32 -2.20
N GLY A 78 -0.91 -1.48 -1.99
CA GLY A 78 -0.67 -0.89 -0.68
C GLY A 78 -1.79 0.02 -0.19
N VAL A 79 -1.93 0.18 1.12
CA VAL A 79 -2.88 1.14 1.73
C VAL A 79 -2.26 1.84 2.94
N ALA A 80 -2.60 3.12 3.13
CA ALA A 80 -2.18 3.89 4.28
C ALA A 80 -3.28 4.86 4.73
N VAL A 81 -3.33 5.15 6.03
CA VAL A 81 -4.15 6.24 6.58
C VAL A 81 -3.27 7.47 6.69
N SER A 82 -3.78 8.63 6.29
CA SER A 82 -3.03 9.89 6.37
C SER A 82 -2.66 10.25 7.81
N PRO A 83 -1.56 11.00 8.04
CA PRO A 83 -1.13 11.41 9.38
C PRO A 83 -2.19 12.19 10.16
N ASP A 84 -2.99 13.02 9.48
CA ASP A 84 -4.12 13.75 10.06
C ASP A 84 -5.35 12.86 10.35
N GLY A 85 -5.30 11.59 9.97
CA GLY A 85 -6.37 10.62 10.13
C GLY A 85 -7.62 10.94 9.33
N ALA A 86 -7.59 11.86 8.36
CA ALA A 86 -8.77 12.28 7.62
C ALA A 86 -8.97 11.55 6.28
N TYR A 87 -7.93 10.89 5.77
CA TYR A 87 -7.92 10.25 4.44
C TYR A 87 -7.34 8.84 4.47
N VAL A 88 -7.77 8.04 3.50
CA VAL A 88 -7.15 6.76 3.14
C VAL A 88 -6.48 6.94 1.78
N ILE A 89 -5.22 6.53 1.69
CA ILE A 89 -4.44 6.49 0.46
C ILE A 89 -4.37 5.04 -0.01
N GLY A 90 -4.75 4.79 -1.26
CA GLY A 90 -4.61 3.49 -1.91
C GLY A 90 -3.51 3.54 -2.98
N GLY A 91 -2.51 2.69 -2.84
CA GLY A 91 -1.55 2.38 -3.90
C GLY A 91 -2.21 1.48 -4.95
N PHE A 92 -1.85 1.67 -6.21
CA PHE A 92 -2.44 0.92 -7.31
C PHE A 92 -1.34 0.53 -8.30
N THR A 93 -1.28 -0.75 -8.68
CA THR A 93 -0.13 -1.33 -9.39
C THR A 93 -0.18 -1.09 -10.90
N SER A 94 -1.29 -1.37 -11.59
CA SER A 94 -1.31 -1.39 -13.06
C SER A 94 -2.51 -0.66 -13.71
N PRO A 95 -2.31 0.54 -14.30
CA PRO A 95 -1.08 1.34 -14.31
C PRO A 95 -0.78 1.98 -12.95
N SER A 96 0.49 2.19 -12.62
CA SER A 96 0.88 2.69 -11.29
C SER A 96 0.26 4.05 -10.96
N LYS A 97 -0.51 4.12 -9.87
CA LYS A 97 -1.23 5.31 -9.41
C LYS A 97 -1.30 5.36 -7.88
N LEU A 98 -1.64 6.54 -7.36
CA LEU A 98 -2.12 6.71 -5.99
C LEU A 98 -3.55 7.29 -6.03
N PHE A 99 -4.41 6.78 -5.14
CA PHE A 99 -5.75 7.31 -4.92
C PHE A 99 -5.87 7.86 -3.50
N VAL A 100 -6.65 8.92 -3.33
CA VAL A 100 -7.04 9.49 -2.02
C VAL A 100 -8.55 9.40 -1.84
N VAL A 101 -8.98 9.01 -0.63
CA VAL A 101 -10.40 8.87 -0.25
C VAL A 101 -10.63 9.52 1.12
N PRO A 102 -11.54 10.51 1.25
CA PRO A 102 -11.87 11.08 2.55
C PRO A 102 -12.60 10.08 3.45
N ARG A 103 -12.16 9.93 4.70
CA ARG A 103 -12.77 8.99 5.68
C ARG A 103 -14.17 9.40 6.11
N ALA A 104 -14.44 10.71 6.15
CA ALA A 104 -15.77 11.27 6.44
C ALA A 104 -16.78 11.10 5.28
N GLY A 105 -16.38 10.44 4.18
CA GLY A 105 -17.16 10.31 2.96
C GLY A 105 -16.79 11.34 1.91
N GLY A 106 -17.00 10.98 0.65
CA GLY A 106 -16.65 11.79 -0.51
C GLY A 106 -16.22 10.92 -1.69
N GLU A 107 -15.74 11.57 -2.75
CA GLU A 107 -15.28 10.88 -3.95
C GLU A 107 -13.84 10.38 -3.79
N VAL A 108 -13.56 9.19 -4.33
CA VAL A 108 -12.20 8.76 -4.65
C VAL A 108 -11.58 9.80 -5.59
N ARG A 109 -10.28 10.06 -5.51
CA ARG A 109 -9.55 10.88 -6.49
C ARG A 109 -8.19 10.27 -6.76
N GLU A 110 -7.74 10.35 -8.01
CA GLU A 110 -6.34 10.09 -8.34
C GLU A 110 -5.50 11.27 -7.87
N ILE A 111 -4.35 10.97 -7.26
CA ILE A 111 -3.41 11.99 -6.77
C ILE A 111 -2.56 12.45 -7.95
N SER A 112 -2.54 13.75 -8.21
CA SER A 112 -1.68 14.32 -9.26
C SER A 112 -0.22 14.33 -8.80
N LEU A 113 0.64 13.61 -9.51
CA LEU A 113 2.06 13.48 -9.17
C LEU A 113 2.95 14.17 -10.21
N ASP A 114 3.93 14.93 -9.73
CA ASP A 114 5.01 15.52 -10.53
C ASP A 114 6.40 15.14 -9.97
N GLY A 115 7.48 15.71 -10.53
CA GLY A 115 8.84 15.37 -10.16
C GLY A 115 9.38 14.16 -10.95
N ASP A 116 10.01 13.22 -10.26
CA ASP A 116 10.47 11.98 -10.89
C ASP A 116 9.27 11.16 -11.41
N PRO A 117 9.43 10.37 -12.50
CA PRO A 117 8.34 9.56 -13.02
C PRO A 117 7.82 8.57 -11.97
N PHE A 118 6.53 8.65 -11.66
CA PHE A 118 5.90 7.68 -10.76
C PHE A 118 5.86 6.27 -11.37
N ALA A 119 5.81 6.18 -12.70
CA ALA A 119 5.99 4.95 -13.47
C ALA A 119 7.21 5.09 -14.40
N PRO A 120 8.43 4.75 -13.94
CA PRO A 120 9.64 4.79 -14.76
C PRO A 120 9.52 3.91 -16.00
N ALA A 121 9.52 4.53 -17.18
CA ALA A 121 9.34 3.80 -18.43
C ALA A 121 10.53 2.87 -18.70
N GLY A 122 10.24 1.60 -19.00
CA GLY A 122 11.25 0.62 -19.41
C GLY A 122 12.06 0.02 -18.27
N ASP A 123 11.72 0.28 -17.00
CA ASP A 123 12.34 -0.39 -15.86
C ASP A 123 11.73 -1.80 -15.66
N PRO A 124 12.49 -2.89 -15.84
CA PRO A 124 11.99 -4.25 -15.66
C PRO A 124 11.71 -4.60 -14.19
N HIS A 125 12.18 -3.78 -13.25
CA HIS A 125 11.95 -3.90 -11.80
C HIS A 125 10.85 -2.96 -11.29
N PHE A 126 10.07 -2.37 -12.21
CA PHE A 126 8.93 -1.54 -11.85
C PHE A 126 7.63 -2.17 -12.36
N LEU A 127 6.90 -2.84 -11.45
CA LEU A 127 5.55 -3.34 -11.75
C LEU A 127 4.44 -2.37 -11.32
N GLY A 128 4.79 -1.35 -10.54
CA GLY A 128 3.86 -0.38 -9.96
C GLY A 128 4.08 -0.22 -8.46
N ALA A 129 3.27 0.64 -7.86
CA ALA A 129 3.17 0.76 -6.42
C ALA A 129 2.75 -0.59 -5.81
N ASP A 130 3.53 -1.06 -4.85
CA ASP A 130 3.27 -2.23 -4.01
C ASP A 130 2.86 -1.72 -2.61
N GLY A 131 3.58 -2.06 -1.54
CA GLY A 131 3.35 -1.49 -0.21
C GLY A 131 3.62 0.01 -0.12
N ILE A 132 2.83 0.72 0.71
CA ILE A 132 2.98 2.15 0.98
C ILE A 132 2.92 2.45 2.47
N ILE A 133 3.64 3.48 2.93
CA ILE A 133 3.64 3.86 4.35
C ILE A 133 3.97 5.33 4.57
N PHE A 134 3.35 5.96 5.55
CA PHE A 134 3.72 7.31 5.99
C PHE A 134 4.86 7.28 7.01
N ILE A 135 5.80 8.21 6.87
CA ILE A 135 6.73 8.61 7.95
C ILE A 135 6.72 10.13 8.02
N GLY A 136 6.21 10.66 9.14
CA GLY A 136 5.83 12.07 9.22
C GLY A 136 4.74 12.39 8.19
N GLU A 137 4.92 13.48 7.45
CA GLU A 137 3.98 13.92 6.40
C GLU A 137 4.27 13.35 5.00
N ALA A 138 5.38 12.63 4.84
CA ALA A 138 5.78 12.05 3.56
C ALA A 138 5.26 10.61 3.43
N LEU A 139 4.78 10.26 2.25
CA LEU A 139 4.42 8.88 1.90
C LEU A 139 5.58 8.22 1.17
N TYR A 140 5.93 7.01 1.58
CA TYR A 140 6.92 6.17 0.91
C TYR A 140 6.20 5.05 0.17
N VAL A 141 6.51 4.90 -1.10
CA VAL A 141 5.95 3.88 -2.00
C VAL A 141 7.06 2.91 -2.37
N ILE A 142 6.80 1.62 -2.18
CA ILE A 142 7.74 0.55 -2.46
C ILE A 142 7.40 -0.09 -3.80
N HIS A 143 8.43 -0.42 -4.57
CA HIS A 143 8.33 -1.28 -5.76
C HIS A 143 9.56 -2.20 -5.81
N ASP A 144 9.53 -3.25 -6.64
CA ASP A 144 10.57 -4.30 -6.68
C ASP A 144 12.02 -3.77 -6.70
N GLY A 145 12.28 -2.72 -7.48
CA GLY A 145 13.61 -2.11 -7.62
C GLY A 145 13.95 -0.94 -6.68
N GLY A 146 13.02 -0.43 -5.87
CA GLY A 146 13.24 0.87 -5.23
C GLY A 146 12.16 1.40 -4.30
N VAL A 147 12.39 2.63 -3.86
CA VAL A 147 11.53 3.39 -2.98
C VAL A 147 11.31 4.77 -3.58
N GLN A 148 10.07 5.23 -3.57
CA GLN A 148 9.69 6.58 -4.01
C GLN A 148 9.15 7.34 -2.81
N GLN A 149 9.62 8.56 -2.59
CA GLN A 149 9.06 9.47 -1.61
C GLN A 149 8.08 10.41 -2.32
N VAL A 150 6.88 10.54 -1.77
CA VAL A 150 5.84 11.48 -2.19
C VAL A 150 5.67 12.54 -1.12
N THR A 151 5.98 13.78 -1.47
CA THR A 151 5.72 14.96 -0.62
C THR A 151 4.48 15.67 -1.14
N PHE A 152 3.44 15.75 -0.33
CA PHE A 152 2.16 16.34 -0.75
C PHE A 152 2.23 17.87 -0.80
N THR A 153 1.71 18.44 -1.89
CA THR A 153 1.80 19.87 -2.22
C THR A 153 0.43 20.56 -2.28
N ALA A 154 -0.66 19.80 -2.16
CA ALA A 154 -2.02 20.32 -2.16
C ALA A 154 -2.84 19.81 -0.96
N PRO A 155 -3.80 20.61 -0.44
CA PRO A 155 -4.67 20.19 0.66
C PRO A 155 -5.43 18.90 0.36
N GLY A 156 -5.65 18.08 1.39
CA GLY A 156 -6.34 16.79 1.26
C GLY A 156 -5.64 15.83 0.32
N TYR A 157 -4.31 15.87 0.28
CA TYR A 157 -3.44 14.92 -0.43
C TYR A 157 -3.73 14.82 -1.94
N ARG A 158 -4.25 15.88 -2.56
CA ARG A 158 -4.69 15.86 -3.97
C ARG A 158 -3.55 15.94 -4.98
N ALA A 159 -2.39 16.41 -4.57
CA ALA A 159 -1.20 16.49 -5.41
C ALA A 159 0.06 16.33 -4.57
N GLY A 160 1.14 15.87 -5.19
CA GLY A 160 2.45 15.74 -4.56
C GLY A 160 3.58 15.62 -5.57
N THR A 161 4.80 15.76 -5.06
CA THR A 161 6.03 15.62 -5.84
C THR A 161 6.75 14.33 -5.46
N VAL A 162 7.22 13.60 -6.46
CA VAL A 162 7.89 12.31 -6.34
C VAL A 162 9.40 12.49 -6.42
N LYS A 163 10.13 11.83 -5.51
CA LYS A 163 11.56 11.56 -5.62
C LYS A 163 11.82 10.06 -5.59
N ASN A 164 12.46 9.54 -6.64
CA ASN A 164 12.75 8.12 -6.79
C ASN A 164 14.15 7.78 -6.26
N ARG A 165 14.27 6.65 -5.56
CA ARG A 165 15.55 6.11 -5.12
C ARG A 165 15.60 4.61 -5.37
N LEU A 166 16.51 4.22 -6.25
CA LEU A 166 16.86 2.82 -6.42
C LEU A 166 17.57 2.32 -5.17
N VAL A 167 17.17 1.15 -4.71
CA VAL A 167 17.88 0.46 -3.64
C VAL A 167 18.98 -0.41 -4.22
N ARG A 168 20.00 -0.68 -3.41
CA ARG A 168 21.12 -1.54 -3.83
C ARG A 168 20.71 -2.97 -4.11
N GLU A 169 19.71 -3.47 -3.38
CA GLU A 169 19.22 -4.84 -3.48
C GLU A 169 17.75 -4.83 -3.92
N PRO A 170 17.42 -5.23 -5.17
CA PRO A 170 16.04 -5.34 -5.62
C PRO A 170 15.34 -6.54 -4.96
N GLY A 171 14.07 -6.76 -5.29
CA GLY A 171 13.23 -7.80 -4.68
C GLY A 171 12.34 -7.28 -3.56
N LEU A 172 12.10 -5.96 -3.50
CA LEU A 172 11.27 -5.34 -2.49
C LEU A 172 9.78 -5.57 -2.75
N SER A 173 8.97 -5.51 -1.68
CA SER A 173 7.51 -5.56 -1.81
C SER A 173 6.76 -4.61 -0.88
N THR A 174 7.29 -4.35 0.32
CA THR A 174 6.61 -3.46 1.27
C THR A 174 7.61 -2.88 2.26
N ALA A 175 7.12 -2.07 3.20
CA ALA A 175 7.92 -1.44 4.23
C ALA A 175 7.15 -1.31 5.56
N THR A 176 7.89 -1.04 6.62
CA THR A 176 7.35 -0.66 7.92
C THR A 176 8.15 0.51 8.49
N ALA A 177 7.50 1.31 9.33
CA ALA A 177 8.10 2.43 10.03
C ALA A 177 8.36 2.02 11.48
N ALA A 178 9.60 2.21 11.94
CA ALA A 178 9.97 1.93 13.32
C ALA A 178 10.92 3.00 13.84
N ASN A 179 10.57 3.65 14.96
CA ASN A 179 11.34 4.74 15.56
C ASN A 179 11.64 5.90 14.60
N GLY A 180 10.69 6.22 13.70
CA GLY A 180 10.86 7.27 12.68
C GLY A 180 11.73 6.87 11.48
N GLU A 181 12.21 5.63 11.43
CA GLU A 181 13.03 5.11 10.34
C GLU A 181 12.22 4.22 9.38
N LEU A 182 12.62 4.21 8.11
CA LEU A 182 12.04 3.35 7.08
C LEU A 182 12.79 2.02 7.01
N TYR A 183 12.06 0.91 7.17
CA TYR A 183 12.56 -0.44 6.93
C TYR A 183 11.81 -1.08 5.77
N VAL A 184 12.54 -1.46 4.72
CA VAL A 184 11.97 -2.13 3.55
C VAL A 184 12.12 -3.65 3.68
N ILE A 185 11.18 -4.38 3.08
CA ILE A 185 11.14 -5.84 3.09
C ILE A 185 11.46 -6.35 1.69
N LYS A 186 12.55 -7.11 1.59
CA LYS A 186 12.98 -7.86 0.41
C LYS A 186 12.39 -9.28 0.50
N SER A 187 11.24 -9.46 -0.14
CA SER A 187 10.47 -10.71 -0.15
C SER A 187 10.66 -11.53 -1.43
N GLU A 188 11.21 -10.93 -2.50
CA GLU A 188 11.32 -11.54 -3.83
C GLU A 188 9.96 -11.96 -4.44
N VAL A 189 8.84 -11.38 -3.98
CA VAL A 189 7.49 -11.79 -4.42
C VAL A 189 7.29 -11.65 -5.92
N VAL A 190 7.82 -10.58 -6.52
CA VAL A 190 7.76 -10.38 -7.98
C VAL A 190 8.49 -11.51 -8.69
N ARG A 191 9.73 -11.78 -8.30
CA ARG A 191 10.54 -12.85 -8.88
C ARG A 191 9.92 -14.23 -8.72
N MET A 192 9.42 -14.55 -7.52
CA MET A 192 8.87 -15.87 -7.21
C MET A 192 7.49 -16.10 -7.81
N VAL A 193 6.58 -15.16 -7.63
CA VAL A 193 5.16 -15.32 -7.99
C VAL A 193 4.91 -14.91 -9.43
N HIS A 194 5.44 -13.77 -9.86
CA HIS A 194 5.15 -13.21 -11.17
C HIS A 194 6.07 -13.78 -12.25
N MET A 195 7.37 -13.90 -11.95
CA MET A 195 8.35 -14.43 -12.91
C MET A 195 8.54 -15.95 -12.83
N GLN A 196 7.98 -16.61 -11.80
CA GLN A 196 8.14 -18.04 -11.54
C GLN A 196 9.61 -18.48 -11.47
N GLN A 197 10.47 -17.62 -10.91
CA GLN A 197 11.90 -17.86 -10.75
C GLN A 197 12.27 -18.09 -9.28
N PRO A 198 13.35 -18.85 -8.99
CA PRO A 198 13.81 -19.02 -7.62
C PRO A 198 14.24 -17.66 -7.01
N PRO A 199 13.96 -17.42 -5.71
CA PRO A 199 14.32 -16.15 -5.07
C PRO A 199 15.84 -15.98 -4.98
N HIS A 200 16.30 -14.73 -4.99
CA HIS A 200 17.67 -14.41 -4.61
C HIS A 200 17.78 -14.32 -3.10
N LEU A 201 18.36 -15.34 -2.47
CA LEU A 201 18.52 -15.38 -1.01
C LEU A 201 19.68 -14.49 -0.52
N PRO A 202 19.59 -13.97 0.72
CA PRO A 202 18.49 -14.18 1.67
C PRO A 202 17.32 -13.18 1.47
N PHE A 203 16.16 -13.53 2.04
CA PHE A 203 15.12 -12.53 2.36
C PHE A 203 15.65 -11.58 3.43
N LYS A 204 15.29 -10.30 3.36
CA LYS A 204 15.86 -9.27 4.24
C LYS A 204 14.81 -8.26 4.68
N ILE A 205 15.04 -7.69 5.85
CA ILE A 205 14.50 -6.40 6.25
C ILE A 205 15.72 -5.50 6.46
N TYR A 206 15.72 -4.33 5.85
CA TYR A 206 16.84 -3.39 6.03
C TYR A 206 16.37 -1.94 6.00
N ARG A 207 17.15 -1.08 6.68
CA ARG A 207 16.88 0.34 6.78
C ARG A 207 17.22 1.05 5.48
N VAL A 208 16.34 1.93 5.03
CA VAL A 208 16.62 2.93 3.98
C VAL A 208 16.72 4.28 4.67
N PRO A 209 17.89 4.93 4.71
CA PRO A 209 18.04 6.23 5.35
C PRO A 209 17.19 7.28 4.62
N LEU A 210 16.51 8.16 5.35
CA LEU A 210 15.58 9.13 4.76
C LEU A 210 16.30 10.29 4.07
N GLU A 211 17.51 10.63 4.52
CA GLU A 211 18.36 11.69 3.95
C GLU A 211 18.74 11.45 2.49
N VAL A 212 18.59 10.21 1.99
CA VAL A 212 18.79 9.94 0.57
C VAL A 212 17.75 10.67 -0.28
N PHE A 213 16.59 11.03 0.27
CA PHE A 213 15.51 11.75 -0.43
C PHE A 213 15.58 13.28 -0.30
N ASP A 214 16.59 13.84 0.36
CA ASP A 214 16.76 15.29 0.48
C ASP A 214 17.00 16.00 -0.88
#